data_AF-A0A6G0YLH1-F1
#
_entry.id   AF-A0A6G0YLH1-F1
#
_cell.length_a   1.000
_cell.length_b   1.000
_cell.length_c   1.000
_cell.angle_alpha   90.00
_cell.angle_beta   90.00
_cell.angle_gamma   90.00
#
_symmetry.space_group_name_H-M   'P 1'
#
loop_
_entity.id
_entity.type
_entity.pdbx_description
1 polymer ?
#
loop_
_entity_poly.entity_id
_entity_poly.type
_entity_poly.pdbx_seq_one_letter_code
_entity_poly.pdbx_strand_id
1 'polypeptide(L)'
;MRIITGCVRATNLQWLPFLSNVAPPAIRRHLSTVKLLQKINKLVNLPVYNDINSAPSIRLRSRNPIWSIENSFDSMEDMWKQHWEKGNAKNRHLISDPNQRVPGFDCPRALWTNLNKIRTLERSRECPQTRYKGGTEGLHKGDDEAMDWLSKTNVRL
;
A
#
# COMPACT_ATOMS: atom_id res chain seq x y z
N MET A 1 -1.33 -18.83 -31.07
CA MET A 1 -1.26 -18.58 -29.62
C MET A 1 -2.38 -17.60 -29.26
N ARG A 2 -3.45 -18.03 -28.58
CA ARG A 2 -4.60 -17.17 -28.26
C ARG A 2 -4.33 -16.42 -26.95
N ILE A 3 -4.29 -15.09 -27.00
CA ILE A 3 -4.32 -14.25 -25.80
C ILE A 3 -5.77 -14.27 -25.30
N ILE A 4 -6.00 -14.87 -24.13
CA ILE A 4 -7.31 -14.86 -23.46
C ILE A 4 -7.49 -13.47 -22.83
N THR A 5 -8.18 -12.58 -23.53
CA THR A 5 -8.52 -11.23 -23.06
C THR A 5 -9.71 -11.32 -22.08
N GLY A 6 -9.46 -11.75 -20.84
CA GLY A 6 -10.52 -11.88 -19.84
C GLY A 6 -10.07 -11.84 -18.38
N CYS A 7 -8.76 -11.83 -18.09
CA CYS A 7 -8.30 -11.69 -16.72
C CYS A 7 -8.50 -10.24 -16.25
N VAL A 8 -9.32 -10.06 -15.21
CA VAL A 8 -9.39 -8.82 -14.44
C VAL A 8 -7.97 -8.44 -14.06
N ARG A 9 -7.50 -7.28 -14.52
CA ARG A 9 -6.17 -6.77 -14.16
C ARG A 9 -6.15 -6.62 -12.64
N ALA A 10 -5.26 -7.36 -11.98
CA ALA A 10 -5.06 -7.24 -10.55
C ALA A 10 -4.74 -5.78 -10.20
N THR A 11 -5.26 -5.30 -9.08
CA THR A 11 -4.89 -4.01 -8.52
C THR A 11 -3.37 -3.96 -8.35
N ASN A 12 -2.76 -2.85 -8.75
CA ASN A 12 -1.32 -2.68 -8.62
C ASN A 12 -0.92 -2.88 -7.15
N LEU A 13 0.01 -3.81 -6.89
CA LEU A 13 0.47 -4.16 -5.55
C LEU A 13 0.97 -2.93 -4.77
N GLN A 14 1.50 -1.93 -5.48
CA GLN A 14 1.96 -0.69 -4.87
C GLN A 14 0.81 0.15 -4.31
N TRP A 15 -0.42 0.03 -4.81
CA TRP A 15 -1.58 0.78 -4.29
C TRP A 15 -2.28 0.10 -3.12
N LEU A 16 -2.13 -1.21 -2.98
CA LEU A 16 -2.88 -2.00 -2.00
C LEU A 16 -2.74 -1.48 -0.55
N PRO A 17 -1.53 -1.15 -0.05
CA PRO A 17 -1.36 -0.62 1.31
C PRO A 17 -2.20 0.64 1.55
N PHE A 18 -2.21 1.56 0.58
CA PHE A 18 -2.87 2.87 0.65
C PHE A 18 -4.39 2.74 0.55
N LEU A 19 -4.87 1.87 -0.34
CA LEU A 19 -6.31 1.59 -0.44
C LEU A 19 -6.82 0.93 0.83
N SER A 20 -6.08 -0.01 1.41
CA SER A 20 -6.47 -0.66 2.66
C SER A 20 -6.25 0.20 3.91
N ASN A 21 -5.54 1.33 3.79
CA ASN A 21 -5.03 2.10 4.91
C ASN A 21 -4.25 1.24 5.93
N VAL A 22 -3.45 0.31 5.42
CA VAL A 22 -2.61 -0.61 6.20
C VAL A 22 -1.19 -0.57 5.64
N ALA A 23 -0.21 -0.29 6.51
CA ALA A 23 1.19 -0.18 6.11
C ALA A 23 1.70 -1.44 5.38
N PRO A 24 2.62 -1.27 4.40
CA PRO A 24 3.22 -2.37 3.66
C PRO A 24 3.73 -3.50 4.58
N PRO A 25 3.54 -4.79 4.19
CA PRO A 25 3.96 -5.92 5.03
C PRO A 25 5.43 -5.89 5.44
N ALA A 26 6.33 -5.41 4.56
CA ALA A 26 7.75 -5.31 4.86
C ALA A 26 8.03 -4.35 6.04
N ILE A 27 7.40 -3.17 6.05
CA ILE A 27 7.53 -2.17 7.11
C ILE A 27 6.99 -2.72 8.44
N ARG A 28 5.78 -3.32 8.41
CA ARG A 28 5.17 -3.91 9.61
C ARG A 28 6.06 -5.00 10.21
N ARG A 29 6.60 -5.91 9.38
CA ARG A 29 7.51 -6.97 9.83
C ARG A 29 8.80 -6.41 10.42
N HIS A 30 9.38 -5.39 9.78
CA HIS A 30 10.59 -4.75 10.29
C HIS A 30 10.38 -4.19 11.69
N LEU A 31 9.32 -3.39 11.89
CA LEU A 31 9.00 -2.79 13.20
C LEU A 31 8.68 -3.83 14.27
N SER A 32 7.92 -4.89 13.93
CA SER A 32 7.70 -6.01 14.85
C SER A 32 9.01 -6.68 15.26
N THR A 33 9.95 -6.79 14.33
CA THR A 33 11.26 -7.40 14.59
C THR A 33 12.13 -6.51 15.48
N VAL A 34 12.17 -5.20 15.23
CA VAL A 34 12.87 -4.24 16.10
C VAL A 34 12.31 -4.28 17.53
N LYS A 35 10.98 -4.27 17.69
CA LYS A 35 10.34 -4.42 19.02
C LYS A 35 10.71 -5.72 19.73
N LEU A 36 10.79 -6.82 18.97
CA LEU A 36 11.19 -8.13 19.47
C LEU A 36 12.66 -8.12 19.92
N LEU A 37 13.56 -7.57 19.10
CA LEU A 37 14.98 -7.42 19.43
C LEU A 37 15.19 -6.56 20.68
N GLN A 38 14.47 -5.45 20.80
CA GLN A 38 14.49 -4.63 22.01
C GLN A 38 14.06 -5.42 23.25
N LYS A 39 13.06 -6.30 23.13
CA LYS A 39 12.61 -7.14 24.24
C LYS A 39 13.65 -8.19 24.61
N ILE A 40 14.30 -8.81 23.63
CA ILE A 40 15.40 -9.77 23.86
C ILE A 40 16.57 -9.08 24.56
N ASN A 41 16.98 -7.91 24.08
CA ASN A 41 18.10 -7.18 24.65
C ASN A 41 17.86 -6.72 26.09
N LYS A 42 16.59 -6.55 26.50
CA LYS A 42 16.21 -6.29 27.89
C LYS A 42 16.21 -7.54 28.78
N LEU A 43 16.07 -8.73 28.19
CA LEU A 43 15.92 -10.01 28.88
C LEU A 43 17.14 -10.91 28.63
N VAL A 44 18.30 -10.47 29.13
CA VAL A 44 19.60 -11.12 28.95
C VAL A 44 19.62 -12.58 29.45
N ASN A 45 18.77 -12.91 30.42
CA ASN A 45 18.70 -14.25 31.01
C ASN A 45 18.04 -15.30 30.10
N LEU A 46 17.37 -14.88 29.01
CA LEU A 46 16.75 -15.83 28.10
C LEU A 46 17.79 -16.45 27.17
N PRO A 47 17.74 -17.76 26.87
CA PRO A 47 18.68 -18.41 25.95
C PRO A 47 18.75 -17.72 24.57
N VAL A 48 17.61 -17.21 24.11
CA VAL A 48 17.47 -16.44 22.86
C VAL A 48 18.36 -15.19 22.80
N TYR A 49 18.77 -14.64 23.94
CA TYR A 49 19.72 -13.52 23.96
C TYR A 49 21.06 -13.90 23.31
N ASN A 50 21.58 -15.09 23.62
CA ASN A 50 22.83 -15.58 23.06
C ASN A 50 22.69 -15.92 21.57
N ASP A 51 21.54 -16.44 21.15
CA ASP A 51 21.26 -16.74 19.73
C ASP A 51 21.35 -15.49 18.84
N ILE A 52 21.04 -14.31 19.39
CA ILE A 52 21.11 -13.03 18.69
C ILE A 52 22.48 -12.37 18.84
N ASN A 53 23.01 -12.26 20.05
CA ASN A 53 24.21 -11.47 20.35
C ASN A 53 25.52 -12.26 20.13
N SER A 54 25.47 -13.58 20.07
CA SER A 54 26.60 -14.46 19.73
C SER A 54 26.36 -15.19 18.40
N ALA A 55 25.59 -14.56 17.50
CA ALA A 55 25.19 -15.17 16.25
C ALA A 55 26.39 -15.41 15.30
N PRO A 56 26.40 -16.52 14.55
CA PRO A 56 27.46 -16.80 13.59
C PRO A 56 27.40 -15.83 12.41
N SER A 57 28.51 -15.75 11.66
CA SER A 57 28.55 -15.01 10.41
C SER A 57 27.51 -15.52 9.41
N ILE A 58 26.96 -14.60 8.62
CA ILE A 58 25.92 -14.92 7.65
C ILE A 58 26.54 -15.77 6.53
N ARG A 59 26.21 -17.06 6.49
CA ARG A 59 26.75 -18.01 5.51
C ARG A 59 26.34 -17.69 4.07
N LEU A 60 25.09 -17.26 3.85
CA LEU A 60 24.51 -17.04 2.53
C LEU A 60 23.90 -15.65 2.42
N ARG A 61 24.26 -14.91 1.37
CA ARG A 61 23.76 -13.55 1.11
C ARG A 61 22.23 -13.46 0.96
N SER A 62 21.58 -14.55 0.52
CA SER A 62 20.11 -14.61 0.39
C SER A 62 19.38 -14.75 1.72
N ARG A 63 20.07 -15.08 2.81
CA ARG A 63 19.48 -15.21 4.14
C ARG A 63 19.47 -13.85 4.80
N ASN A 64 18.29 -13.45 5.30
CA ASN A 64 18.09 -12.22 6.07
C ASN A 64 17.74 -12.62 7.51
N PRO A 65 18.72 -13.05 8.32
CA PRO A 65 18.46 -13.45 9.69
C PRO A 65 18.05 -12.24 10.55
N ILE A 66 17.35 -12.50 11.65
CA ILE A 66 16.80 -11.44 12.50
C ILE A 66 17.90 -10.57 13.12
N TRP A 67 19.05 -11.16 13.47
CA TRP A 67 20.18 -10.45 14.07
C TRP A 67 20.95 -9.55 13.08
N SER A 68 20.65 -9.60 11.77
CA SER A 68 21.25 -8.68 10.79
C SER A 68 20.45 -7.42 10.55
N ILE A 69 19.34 -7.24 11.27
CA ILE A 69 18.48 -6.06 11.13
C ILE A 69 19.07 -4.92 11.95
N GLU A 70 19.25 -3.77 11.31
CA GLU A 70 19.64 -2.55 11.99
C GLU A 70 18.53 -2.10 12.94
N ASN A 71 18.89 -1.73 14.18
CA ASN A 71 17.98 -1.07 15.09
C ASN A 71 17.79 0.39 14.65
N SER A 72 17.04 0.62 13.57
CA SER A 72 16.59 1.96 13.22
C SER A 72 15.37 2.33 14.06
N PHE A 73 15.29 3.60 14.47
CA PHE A 73 14.18 4.16 15.24
C PHE A 73 13.19 4.91 14.35
N ASP A 74 13.10 4.52 13.08
CA ASP A 74 12.18 5.19 12.16
C ASP A 74 10.74 4.90 12.56
N SER A 75 9.91 5.95 12.57
CA SER A 75 8.48 5.78 12.81
C SER A 75 7.85 5.00 11.65
N MET A 76 6.76 4.25 11.91
CA MET A 76 6.05 3.52 10.87
C MET A 76 5.60 4.45 9.75
N GLU A 77 5.15 5.62 10.13
CA GLU A 77 4.63 6.68 9.27
C GLU A 77 5.72 7.20 8.34
N ASP A 78 6.93 7.40 8.84
CA ASP A 78 8.07 7.90 8.08
C ASP A 78 8.60 6.83 7.11
N MET A 79 8.74 5.59 7.58
CA MET A 79 9.09 4.47 6.71
C MET A 79 8.07 4.30 5.57
N TRP A 80 6.78 4.49 5.87
CA TRP A 80 5.72 4.38 4.89
C TRP A 80 5.74 5.54 3.89
N LYS A 81 5.95 6.79 4.36
CA LYS A 81 6.15 7.95 3.48
C LYS A 81 7.32 7.75 2.53
N GLN A 82 8.49 7.36 3.05
CA GLN A 82 9.66 7.07 2.21
C GLN A 82 9.40 5.94 1.22
N HIS A 83 8.69 4.89 1.63
CA HIS A 83 8.34 3.77 0.75
C HIS A 83 7.41 4.23 -0.39
N TRP A 84 6.47 5.12 -0.11
CA TRP A 84 5.61 5.71 -1.13
C TRP A 84 6.36 6.66 -2.05
N GLU A 85 7.25 7.49 -1.51
CA GLU A 85 8.06 8.42 -2.28
C GLU A 85 8.98 7.72 -3.28
N LYS A 86 9.59 6.60 -2.87
CA LYS A 86 10.44 5.75 -3.72
C LYS A 86 9.63 4.88 -4.69
N GLY A 87 8.31 4.78 -4.52
CA GLY A 87 7.44 3.97 -5.36
C GLY A 87 7.19 4.58 -6.74
N ASN A 88 7.03 3.74 -7.75
CA ASN A 88 6.69 4.15 -9.12
C ASN A 88 5.21 3.85 -9.46
N ALA A 89 4.32 4.10 -8.50
CA ALA A 89 2.91 3.81 -8.68
C ALA A 89 2.30 4.78 -9.69
N LYS A 90 1.47 4.27 -10.61
CA LYS A 90 0.65 5.14 -11.48
C LYS A 90 -0.27 6.01 -10.62
N ASN A 91 -0.52 7.25 -11.03
CA ASN A 91 -1.35 8.22 -10.30
C ASN A 91 -0.93 8.47 -8.84
N ARG A 92 0.34 8.22 -8.49
CA ARG A 92 0.88 8.43 -7.13
C ARG A 92 0.62 9.84 -6.59
N HIS A 93 0.64 10.85 -7.48
CA HIS A 93 0.38 12.25 -7.18
C HIS A 93 -1.02 12.52 -6.58
N LEU A 94 -1.96 11.59 -6.70
CA LEU A 94 -3.27 11.69 -6.07
C LEU A 94 -3.20 11.56 -4.54
N ILE A 95 -2.15 10.94 -4.00
CA ILE A 95 -1.99 10.71 -2.56
C ILE A 95 -0.94 11.67 -2.01
N SER A 96 -1.40 12.62 -1.19
CA SER A 96 -0.54 13.58 -0.49
C SER A 96 0.09 12.99 0.77
N ASP A 97 -0.72 12.36 1.64
CA ASP A 97 -0.23 11.66 2.83
C ASP A 97 -0.65 10.19 2.79
N PRO A 98 0.30 9.24 2.75
CA PRO A 98 -0.01 7.83 2.70
C PRO A 98 -0.59 7.25 3.99
N ASN A 99 -0.50 7.98 5.10
CA ASN A 99 -1.05 7.55 6.40
C ASN A 99 -2.53 7.90 6.57
N GLN A 100 -3.10 8.66 5.62
CA GLN A 100 -4.50 9.06 5.66
C GLN A 100 -5.35 8.12 4.80
N ARG A 101 -6.57 7.86 5.27
CA ARG A 101 -7.58 7.16 4.48
C ARG A 101 -7.90 7.98 3.24
N VAL A 102 -7.92 7.31 2.09
CA VAL A 102 -8.35 7.94 0.85
C VAL A 102 -9.84 8.28 0.89
N PRO A 103 -10.31 9.30 0.15
CA PRO A 103 -11.72 9.62 0.11
C PRO A 103 -12.61 8.44 -0.32
N GLY A 104 -13.82 8.38 0.19
CA GLY A 104 -14.76 7.29 -0.10
C GLY A 104 -14.39 5.92 0.47
N PHE A 105 -13.43 5.85 1.40
CA PHE A 105 -13.05 4.61 2.11
C PHE A 105 -14.23 3.92 2.79
N ASP A 106 -15.13 4.71 3.38
CA ASP A 106 -16.30 4.21 4.10
C ASP A 106 -17.53 4.02 3.18
N CYS A 107 -17.39 4.20 1.86
CA CYS A 107 -18.49 3.99 0.92
C CYS A 107 -18.84 2.50 0.73
N PRO A 108 -20.06 2.19 0.26
CA PRO A 108 -20.44 0.84 -0.11
C PRO A 108 -19.44 0.20 -1.08
N ARG A 109 -19.23 -1.11 -0.93
CA ARG A 109 -18.22 -1.88 -1.67
C ARG A 109 -18.21 -1.63 -3.18
N ALA A 110 -19.38 -1.48 -3.81
CA ALA A 110 -19.50 -1.23 -5.24
C ALA A 110 -18.85 0.12 -5.63
N LEU A 111 -19.20 1.20 -4.94
CA LEU A 111 -18.65 2.53 -5.16
C LEU A 111 -17.16 2.57 -4.83
N TRP A 112 -16.76 1.97 -3.71
CA TRP A 112 -15.36 1.84 -3.30
C TRP A 112 -14.50 1.12 -4.36
N THR A 113 -15.02 0.02 -4.92
CA THR A 113 -14.31 -0.75 -5.95
C THR A 113 -14.16 0.07 -7.23
N ASN A 114 -15.19 0.81 -7.64
CA ASN A 114 -15.14 1.65 -8.85
C ASN A 114 -14.17 2.82 -8.69
N LEU A 115 -14.21 3.53 -7.55
CA LEU A 115 -13.25 4.58 -7.21
C LEU A 115 -11.80 4.07 -7.27
N ASN A 116 -11.55 2.90 -6.68
CA ASN A 116 -10.20 2.34 -6.63
C ASN A 116 -9.72 1.84 -7.98
N LYS A 117 -10.61 1.34 -8.83
CA LYS A 117 -10.28 1.07 -10.24
C LYS A 117 -9.83 2.34 -10.96
N ILE A 118 -10.50 3.48 -10.75
CA ILE A 118 -10.12 4.76 -11.35
C ILE A 118 -8.76 5.25 -10.82
N ARG A 119 -8.52 5.12 -9.51
CA ARG A 119 -7.23 5.50 -8.89
C ARG A 119 -6.07 4.69 -9.45
N THR A 120 -6.28 3.39 -9.65
CA THR A 120 -5.23 2.44 -10.03
C THR A 120 -5.09 2.19 -11.54
N LEU A 121 -6.11 2.49 -12.35
CA LEU A 121 -6.14 2.24 -13.80
C LEU A 121 -6.32 3.53 -14.61
N GLU A 122 -5.86 3.48 -15.87
CA GLU A 122 -5.84 4.61 -16.80
C GLU A 122 -7.09 4.71 -17.71
N ARG A 123 -8.16 3.96 -17.41
CA ARG A 123 -9.27 3.78 -18.36
C ARG A 123 -10.40 4.79 -18.33
N SER A 124 -10.40 5.75 -17.41
CA SER A 124 -11.36 6.88 -17.44
C SER A 124 -11.24 7.74 -18.71
N ARG A 125 -10.19 7.55 -19.52
CA ARG A 125 -9.93 8.34 -20.73
C ARG A 125 -10.54 7.79 -22.02
N GLU A 126 -11.11 6.58 -22.03
CA GLU A 126 -11.46 5.90 -23.30
C GLU A 126 -12.89 6.20 -23.81
N CYS A 127 -13.83 6.70 -22.99
CA CYS A 127 -15.19 7.02 -23.44
C CYS A 127 -15.57 8.50 -23.20
N PRO A 128 -15.59 9.34 -24.26
CA PRO A 128 -15.92 10.77 -24.15
C PRO A 128 -17.32 11.06 -23.57
N GLN A 129 -18.27 10.13 -23.73
CA GLN A 129 -19.67 10.29 -23.31
C GLN A 129 -19.88 10.01 -21.81
N THR A 130 -19.00 9.23 -21.18
CA THR A 130 -19.06 8.89 -19.75
C THR A 130 -17.82 9.41 -19.04
N ARG A 131 -17.34 10.60 -19.41
CA ARG A 131 -16.18 11.24 -18.78
C ARG A 131 -16.65 12.20 -17.69
N TYR A 132 -16.13 12.03 -16.48
CA TYR A 132 -16.35 13.01 -15.42
C TYR A 132 -15.59 14.31 -15.73
N LYS A 133 -16.27 15.45 -15.60
CA LYS A 133 -15.73 16.78 -15.94
C LYS A 133 -14.50 17.14 -15.11
N GLY A 134 -14.47 16.74 -13.83
CA GLY A 134 -13.33 16.96 -12.93
C GLY A 134 -12.15 15.98 -13.11
N GLY A 135 -12.20 15.08 -14.09
CA GLY A 135 -11.13 14.13 -14.38
C GLY A 135 -10.83 13.14 -13.24
N THR A 136 -9.65 12.54 -13.27
CA THR A 136 -9.22 11.55 -12.26
C THR A 136 -8.98 12.17 -10.89
N GLU A 137 -8.54 13.44 -10.84
CA GLU A 137 -8.32 14.17 -9.59
C GLU A 137 -9.65 14.50 -8.90
N GLY A 138 -10.65 15.00 -9.63
CA GLY A 138 -11.97 15.24 -9.08
C GLY A 138 -12.67 13.96 -8.60
N LEU A 139 -12.53 12.86 -9.35
CA LEU A 139 -13.01 11.54 -8.89
C LEU A 139 -12.24 11.03 -7.66
N HIS A 140 -10.95 11.35 -7.54
CA HIS A 140 -10.16 10.96 -6.38
C HIS A 140 -10.64 11.64 -5.09
N LYS A 141 -10.97 12.94 -5.17
CA LYS A 141 -11.48 13.75 -4.04
C LYS A 141 -12.73 13.15 -3.42
N GLY A 142 -13.55 12.45 -4.21
CA GLY A 142 -14.73 11.74 -3.70
C GLY A 142 -15.81 12.68 -3.18
N ASP A 143 -15.88 13.91 -3.70
CA ASP A 143 -16.90 14.90 -3.37
C ASP A 143 -18.30 14.41 -3.81
N ASP A 144 -19.36 15.01 -3.27
CA ASP A 144 -20.75 14.59 -3.54
C ASP A 144 -21.08 14.54 -5.03
N GLU A 145 -20.58 15.50 -5.83
CA GLU A 145 -20.75 15.51 -7.29
C GLU A 145 -20.07 14.32 -7.97
N ALA A 146 -18.86 13.95 -7.52
CA ALA A 146 -18.12 12.81 -8.04
C ALA A 146 -18.81 11.48 -7.68
N MET A 147 -19.34 11.38 -6.46
CA MET A 147 -20.04 10.20 -5.96
C MET A 147 -21.40 10.01 -6.63
N ASP A 148 -22.16 11.10 -6.82
CA ASP A 148 -23.41 11.11 -7.57
C ASP A 148 -23.19 10.68 -9.02
N TRP A 149 -22.17 11.24 -9.68
CA TRP A 149 -21.78 10.86 -11.03
C TRP A 149 -21.40 9.37 -11.13
N LEU A 150 -20.63 8.86 -10.16
CA LEU A 150 -20.25 7.45 -10.06
C LEU A 150 -21.44 6.51 -9.83
N SER A 151 -22.45 6.95 -9.08
CA SER A 151 -23.66 6.17 -8.82
C SER A 151 -24.55 6.06 -10.05
N LYS A 152 -24.62 7.12 -10.87
CA LYS A 152 -25.43 7.22 -12.09
C LYS A 152 -24.76 6.55 -13.28
N THR A 153 -23.44 6.46 -13.27
CA THR A 153 -22.71 5.70 -14.28
C THR A 153 -22.87 4.22 -14.00
N ASN A 154 -23.68 3.55 -14.83
CA ASN A 154 -23.89 2.09 -14.83
C ASN A 154 -22.66 1.35 -15.38
N VAL A 155 -21.48 1.84 -15.00
CA VAL A 155 -20.18 1.44 -15.47
C VAL A 155 -19.81 0.18 -14.69
N ARG A 156 -20.38 -0.95 -15.11
CA ARG A 156 -19.86 -2.28 -14.79
C ARG A 156 -18.54 -2.45 -15.56
N LEU A 157 -17.44 -1.93 -15.00
CA LEU A 157 -16.06 -2.16 -15.50
C LEU A 157 -15.52 -3.50 -15.02
#